data_AF-A0A8T7E5X8-F1
#
_entry.id   AF-A0A8T7E5X8-F1
#
_cell.length_a   1.000
_cell.length_b   1.000
_cell.length_c   1.000
_cell.angle_alpha   90.00
_cell.angle_beta   90.00
_cell.angle_gamma   90.00
#
_symmetry.space_group_name_H-M   'P 1'
#
loop_
_entity.id
_entity.type
_entity.pdbx_description
1 polymer ?
#
loop_
_entity_poly.entity_id
_entity_poly.type
_entity_poly.pdbx_seq_one_letter_code
_entity_poly.pdbx_strand_id
1 'polypeptide(L)'
;MEALYWANRYPDEAAAIVGLDPALPEIYEVMPPPQLMLSVITFAARTGVIRSGASVCHEFAVVSEGHLTAEETAVFCSLFYRRTLTPNMLAEIKATGNPQLVAATGIPDVPLFFFVSNASDVALDNWPDILIAYVAAAGGESLALDVPHYRHNYAPDVIAAESRAFIERVIGE
;
A
#
# COMPACT_ATOMS: atom_id res chain seq x y z
N MET A 1 -6.52 3.88 -2.73
CA MET A 1 -7.57 4.63 -3.44
C MET A 1 -8.32 3.77 -4.45
N GLU A 2 -7.64 3.08 -5.36
CA GLU A 2 -8.31 2.28 -6.41
C GLU A 2 -9.24 1.20 -5.84
N ALA A 3 -8.85 0.48 -4.79
CA ALA A 3 -9.70 -0.54 -4.17
C ALA A 3 -11.05 0.03 -3.68
N LEU A 4 -11.02 1.19 -3.02
CA LEU A 4 -12.23 1.88 -2.55
C LEU A 4 -13.08 2.36 -3.74
N TYR A 5 -12.44 2.88 -4.79
CA TYR A 5 -13.12 3.33 -5.99
C TYR A 5 -13.83 2.18 -6.71
N TRP A 6 -13.15 1.04 -6.89
CA TRP A 6 -13.71 -0.14 -7.54
C TRP A 6 -14.88 -0.72 -6.75
N ALA A 7 -14.75 -0.89 -5.43
CA ALA A 7 -15.83 -1.41 -4.60
C ALA A 7 -17.06 -0.50 -4.60
N ASN A 8 -16.88 0.83 -4.56
CA ASN A 8 -18.01 1.76 -4.67
C ASN A 8 -18.65 1.78 -6.06
N ARG A 9 -17.86 1.59 -7.11
CA ARG A 9 -18.36 1.67 -8.49
C ARG A 9 -19.01 0.38 -8.97
N TYR A 10 -18.54 -0.76 -8.47
CA TYR A 10 -18.98 -2.10 -8.83
C TYR A 10 -19.23 -2.93 -7.56
N PRO A 11 -20.23 -2.54 -6.72
CA PRO A 11 -20.46 -3.19 -5.43
C PRO A 11 -20.80 -4.68 -5.56
N ASP A 12 -21.40 -5.09 -6.68
CA ASP A 12 -21.74 -6.49 -6.94
C ASP A 12 -20.53 -7.34 -7.39
N GLU A 13 -19.38 -6.72 -7.69
CA GLU A 13 -18.16 -7.42 -8.16
C GLU A 13 -17.10 -7.59 -7.05
N ALA A 14 -17.23 -6.87 -5.94
CA ALA A 14 -16.30 -6.91 -4.82
C ALA A 14 -17.00 -7.39 -3.55
N ALA A 15 -16.69 -8.60 -3.10
CA ALA A 15 -17.29 -9.17 -1.89
C ALA A 15 -16.71 -8.59 -0.59
N ALA A 16 -15.43 -8.17 -0.60
CA ALA A 16 -14.74 -7.60 0.56
C ALA A 16 -13.44 -6.89 0.13
N ILE A 17 -12.85 -6.10 1.03
CA ILE A 17 -11.51 -5.52 0.88
C ILE A 17 -10.62 -5.96 2.04
N VAL A 18 -9.48 -6.54 1.71
CA VAL A 18 -8.38 -6.78 2.66
C VAL A 18 -7.29 -5.74 2.42
N GLY A 19 -7.12 -4.81 3.37
CA GLY A 19 -6.14 -3.74 3.31
C GLY A 19 -4.85 -4.11 4.04
N LEU A 20 -3.70 -3.98 3.37
CA LEU A 20 -2.38 -4.12 4.01
C LEU A 20 -1.83 -2.72 4.25
N ASP A 21 -2.05 -2.18 5.45
CA ASP A 21 -1.60 -0.84 5.84
C ASP A 21 -1.90 0.23 4.77
N PRO A 22 -3.15 0.38 4.30
CA PRO A 22 -3.45 1.24 3.16
C PRO A 22 -3.41 2.73 3.51
N ALA A 23 -2.89 3.55 2.60
CA ALA A 23 -3.04 5.00 2.69
C ALA A 23 -4.49 5.43 2.44
N LEU A 24 -4.99 6.34 3.30
CA LEU A 24 -6.36 6.85 3.31
C LEU A 24 -6.42 8.33 2.90
N PRO A 25 -7.60 8.87 2.51
CA PRO A 25 -7.74 10.26 2.09
C PRO A 25 -7.12 11.27 3.08
N GLU A 26 -7.36 11.09 4.37
CA GLU A 26 -6.86 11.94 5.46
C GLU A 26 -5.31 12.01 5.49
N ILE A 27 -4.65 10.90 5.16
CA ILE A 27 -3.18 10.84 5.11
C ILE A 27 -2.63 11.76 4.02
N TYR A 28 -3.31 11.88 2.88
CA TYR A 28 -2.85 12.75 1.79
C TYR A 28 -3.02 14.24 2.10
N GLU A 29 -3.86 14.62 3.07
CA GLU A 29 -3.99 16.00 3.54
C GLU A 29 -2.79 16.42 4.40
N VAL A 30 -2.31 15.50 5.24
CA VAL A 30 -1.20 15.77 6.18
C VAL A 30 0.17 15.42 5.61
N MET A 31 0.23 14.48 4.66
CA MET A 31 1.45 13.99 4.02
C MET A 31 1.29 13.97 2.49
N PRO A 32 1.32 15.15 1.83
CA PRO A 32 1.22 15.21 0.38
C PRO A 32 2.46 14.57 -0.28
N PRO A 33 2.31 13.96 -1.47
CA PRO A 33 3.44 13.32 -2.14
C PRO A 33 4.58 14.31 -2.46
N PRO A 34 5.85 13.94 -2.26
CA PRO A 34 7.00 14.82 -2.48
C PRO A 34 7.30 15.01 -3.98
N GLN A 35 6.56 15.91 -4.63
CA GLN A 35 6.54 16.09 -6.09
C GLN A 35 7.92 16.30 -6.73
N LEU A 36 8.79 17.09 -6.10
CA LEU A 36 10.14 17.34 -6.60
C LEU A 36 10.98 16.05 -6.63
N MET A 37 10.99 15.31 -5.51
CA MET A 37 11.73 14.06 -5.39
C MET A 37 11.22 13.03 -6.41
N LEU A 38 9.89 12.88 -6.53
CA LEU A 38 9.28 11.98 -7.51
C LEU A 38 9.64 12.35 -8.95
N SER A 39 9.73 13.64 -9.27
CA SER A 39 10.14 14.11 -10.59
C SER A 39 11.59 13.75 -10.91
N VAL A 40 12.50 13.88 -9.93
CA VAL A 40 13.91 13.49 -10.07
C VAL A 40 14.04 11.98 -10.27
N ILE A 41 13.37 11.17 -9.44
CA ILE A 41 13.38 9.70 -9.56
C ILE A 41 12.81 9.29 -10.93
N THR A 42 11.70 9.90 -11.36
CA THR A 42 11.09 9.65 -12.67
C THR A 42 12.04 9.96 -13.81
N PHE A 43 12.73 11.09 -13.76
CA PHE A 43 13.74 11.44 -14.75
C PHE A 43 14.87 10.41 -14.78
N ALA A 44 15.40 10.02 -13.61
CA ALA A 44 16.46 9.03 -13.51
C ALA A 44 16.02 7.66 -14.04
N ALA A 45 14.78 7.24 -13.79
CA ALA A 45 14.20 6.01 -14.30
C ALA A 45 14.05 6.04 -15.84
N ARG A 46 13.50 7.12 -16.40
CA ARG A 46 13.26 7.27 -17.84
C ARG A 46 14.52 7.40 -18.67
N THR A 47 15.55 8.04 -18.12
CA THR A 47 16.85 8.20 -18.79
C THR A 47 17.78 7.01 -18.56
N GLY A 48 17.44 6.12 -17.63
CA GLY A 48 18.26 4.98 -17.26
C GLY A 48 19.40 5.29 -16.29
N VAL A 49 19.55 6.55 -15.84
CA VAL A 49 20.53 6.97 -14.82
C VAL A 49 20.39 6.16 -13.54
N ILE A 50 19.17 5.75 -13.20
CA ILE A 50 18.91 4.91 -12.01
C ILE A 50 19.70 3.59 -12.03
N ARG A 51 20.05 3.05 -13.22
CA ARG A 51 20.82 1.80 -13.35
C ARG A 51 22.30 1.95 -13.02
N SER A 52 22.82 3.18 -13.01
CA SER A 52 24.20 3.45 -12.57
C SER A 52 24.36 3.18 -11.05
N GLY A 53 23.27 3.27 -10.29
CA GLY A 53 23.20 2.85 -8.89
C GLY A 53 22.67 1.41 -8.79
N ALA A 54 23.43 0.42 -9.27
CA ALA A 54 23.01 -0.99 -9.30
C ALA A 54 22.73 -1.57 -7.89
N SER A 55 23.17 -0.91 -6.82
CA SER A 55 22.88 -1.29 -5.43
C SER A 55 21.58 -0.69 -4.88
N VAL A 56 20.94 0.26 -5.56
CA VAL A 56 19.74 0.96 -5.03
C VAL A 56 18.61 -0.03 -4.72
N CYS A 57 18.44 -1.09 -5.52
CA CYS A 57 17.44 -2.11 -5.22
C CYS A 57 17.75 -2.91 -3.94
N HIS A 58 19.01 -2.95 -3.49
CA HIS A 58 19.42 -3.64 -2.27
C HIS A 58 19.17 -2.81 -1.00
N GLU A 59 18.82 -1.53 -1.13
CA GLU A 59 18.47 -0.69 0.03
C GLU A 59 17.03 -0.93 0.53
N PHE A 60 16.18 -1.58 -0.28
CA PHE A 60 14.82 -1.93 0.14
C PHE A 60 14.88 -3.03 1.20
N ALA A 61 14.16 -2.85 2.32
CA ALA A 61 14.08 -3.80 3.43
C ALA A 61 13.86 -5.25 2.99
N VAL A 62 12.99 -5.46 1.99
CA VAL A 62 12.70 -6.78 1.40
C VAL A 62 13.95 -7.52 0.89
N VAL A 63 14.98 -6.77 0.46
CA VAL A 63 16.27 -7.31 0.03
C VAL A 63 17.32 -7.22 1.13
N SER A 64 17.50 -6.05 1.76
CA SER A 64 18.57 -5.82 2.74
C SER A 64 18.45 -6.70 3.99
N GLU A 65 17.24 -7.06 4.37
CA GLU A 65 16.97 -7.91 5.53
C GLU A 65 16.85 -9.40 5.18
N GLY A 66 16.98 -9.76 3.91
CA GLY A 66 17.00 -11.16 3.46
C GLY A 66 15.63 -11.83 3.40
N HIS A 67 14.55 -11.08 3.17
CA HIS A 67 13.19 -11.63 3.01
C HIS A 67 12.99 -12.36 1.67
N LEU A 68 13.92 -12.21 0.72
CA LEU A 68 13.88 -12.84 -0.60
C LEU A 68 15.06 -13.79 -0.81
N THR A 69 14.82 -14.87 -1.54
CA THR A 69 15.90 -15.69 -2.10
C THR A 69 16.74 -14.89 -3.12
N ALA A 70 17.90 -15.42 -3.51
CA ALA A 70 18.75 -14.79 -4.52
C ALA A 70 18.05 -14.65 -5.88
N GLU A 71 17.22 -15.64 -6.26
CA GLU A 71 16.44 -15.60 -7.50
C GLU A 71 15.35 -14.53 -7.43
N GLU A 72 14.60 -14.47 -6.33
CA GLU A 72 13.57 -13.46 -6.13
C GLU A 72 14.15 -12.04 -6.05
N THR A 73 15.32 -11.89 -5.45
CA THR A 73 16.05 -10.61 -5.42
C THR A 73 16.43 -10.17 -6.83
N ALA A 74 16.91 -11.08 -7.68
CA ALA A 74 17.23 -10.76 -9.07
C ALA A 74 15.98 -10.31 -9.85
N VAL A 75 14.84 -10.99 -9.64
CA VAL A 75 13.54 -10.60 -10.23
C VAL A 75 13.08 -9.24 -9.72
N PHE A 76 13.13 -9.02 -8.40
CA PHE A 76 12.75 -7.76 -7.76
C PHE A 76 13.58 -6.59 -8.30
N CYS A 77 14.92 -6.70 -8.30
CA CYS A 77 15.81 -5.67 -8.82
C CYS A 77 15.54 -5.39 -10.32
N SER A 78 15.33 -6.44 -11.12
CA SER A 78 14.97 -6.26 -12.55
C SER A 78 13.65 -5.50 -12.72
N LEU A 79 12.63 -5.83 -11.91
CA LEU A 79 11.34 -5.13 -11.95
C LEU A 79 11.48 -3.68 -11.48
N PHE A 80 12.21 -3.43 -10.39
CA PHE A 80 12.50 -2.08 -9.90
C PHE A 80 13.13 -1.21 -10.99
N TYR A 81 14.26 -1.63 -11.58
CA TYR A 81 14.94 -0.83 -12.61
C TYR A 81 14.15 -0.66 -13.90
N ARG A 82 13.21 -1.57 -14.20
CA ARG A 82 12.38 -1.51 -15.41
C ARG A 82 11.08 -0.73 -15.21
N ARG A 83 10.50 -0.75 -14.01
CA ARG A 83 9.11 -0.31 -13.74
C ARG A 83 8.96 0.64 -12.55
N THR A 84 10.04 1.26 -12.07
CA THR A 84 9.93 2.36 -11.10
C THR A 84 9.10 3.52 -11.67
N LEU A 85 8.10 3.98 -10.90
CA LEU A 85 7.24 5.14 -11.20
C LEU A 85 6.68 5.13 -12.63
N THR A 86 5.93 4.06 -12.96
CA THR A 86 5.24 3.96 -14.25
C THR A 86 4.27 5.14 -14.48
N PRO A 87 3.88 5.43 -15.74
CA PRO A 87 2.91 6.49 -16.03
C PRO A 87 1.60 6.36 -15.23
N ASN A 88 1.11 5.15 -14.98
CA ASN A 88 -0.11 4.92 -14.19
C ASN A 88 0.10 5.25 -12.72
N MET A 89 1.22 4.82 -12.12
CA MET A 89 1.56 5.19 -10.73
C MET A 89 1.67 6.71 -10.56
N LEU A 90 2.29 7.40 -11.53
CA LEU A 90 2.40 8.86 -11.50
C LEU A 90 1.05 9.55 -11.66
N ALA A 91 0.15 9.00 -12.48
CA ALA A 91 -1.21 9.50 -12.62
C ALA A 91 -2.00 9.34 -11.30
N GLU A 92 -1.88 8.19 -10.64
CA GLU A 92 -2.48 7.94 -9.33
C GLU A 92 -1.94 8.90 -8.27
N ILE A 93 -0.61 9.02 -8.15
CA ILE A 93 0.02 9.97 -7.21
C ILE A 93 -0.44 11.41 -7.50
N LYS A 94 -0.56 11.81 -8.76
CA LYS A 94 -1.08 13.14 -9.10
C LYS A 94 -2.54 13.31 -8.64
N ALA A 95 -3.37 12.27 -8.74
CA ALA A 95 -4.74 12.29 -8.24
C ALA A 95 -4.80 12.39 -6.70
N THR A 96 -3.88 11.74 -5.97
CA THR A 96 -3.77 11.90 -4.50
C THR A 96 -3.50 13.34 -4.07
N GLY A 97 -2.91 14.17 -4.95
CA GLY A 97 -2.67 15.59 -4.69
C GLY A 97 -3.94 16.44 -4.54
N ASN A 98 -5.12 15.86 -4.81
CA ASN A 98 -6.42 16.44 -4.46
C ASN A 98 -7.13 15.52 -3.46
N PRO A 99 -6.88 15.66 -2.14
CA PRO A 99 -7.48 14.79 -1.14
C PRO A 99 -9.01 14.80 -1.14
N GLN A 100 -9.64 15.91 -1.55
CA GLN A 100 -11.10 16.00 -1.66
C GLN A 100 -11.64 15.08 -2.75
N LEU A 101 -10.93 14.93 -3.87
CA LEU A 101 -11.28 13.96 -4.91
C LEU A 101 -11.19 12.53 -4.37
N VAL A 102 -10.20 12.24 -3.53
CA VAL A 102 -10.03 10.93 -2.92
C VAL A 102 -11.15 10.67 -1.90
N ALA A 103 -11.41 11.63 -1.02
CA ALA A 103 -12.45 11.56 0.00
C ALA A 103 -13.86 11.43 -0.60
N ALA A 104 -14.12 12.04 -1.75
CA ALA A 104 -15.38 11.93 -2.48
C ALA A 104 -15.72 10.49 -2.90
N THR A 105 -14.75 9.57 -2.90
CA THR A 105 -14.99 8.14 -3.11
C THR A 105 -15.85 7.53 -2.00
N GLY A 106 -15.81 8.09 -0.79
CA GLY A 106 -16.56 7.58 0.36
C GLY A 106 -16.02 6.26 0.91
N ILE A 107 -16.73 5.74 1.91
CA ILE A 107 -16.50 4.41 2.47
C ILE A 107 -17.32 3.41 1.66
N PRO A 108 -16.72 2.34 1.09
CA PRO A 108 -17.45 1.35 0.31
C PRO A 108 -18.37 0.51 1.20
N ASP A 109 -19.52 0.13 0.66
CA ASP A 109 -20.53 -0.73 1.31
C ASP A 109 -20.17 -2.22 1.16
N VAL A 110 -18.92 -2.57 1.49
CA VAL A 110 -18.42 -3.94 1.50
C VAL A 110 -17.60 -4.17 2.76
N PRO A 111 -17.57 -5.41 3.31
CA PRO A 111 -16.74 -5.74 4.46
C PRO A 111 -15.28 -5.32 4.28
N LEU A 112 -14.75 -4.60 5.26
CA LEU A 112 -13.35 -4.17 5.30
C LEU A 112 -12.60 -4.95 6.38
N PHE A 113 -11.42 -5.45 6.04
CA PHE A 113 -10.46 -5.99 7.00
C PHE A 113 -9.09 -5.36 6.78
N PHE A 114 -8.68 -4.50 7.71
CA PHE A 114 -7.39 -3.81 7.62
C PHE A 114 -6.40 -4.42 8.57
N PHE A 115 -5.23 -4.72 8.06
CA PHE A 115 -4.13 -4.93 8.94
C PHE A 115 -3.27 -3.67 9.06
N VAL A 116 -2.85 -3.38 10.28
CA VAL A 116 -2.24 -2.09 10.64
C VAL A 116 -0.84 -2.33 11.19
N SER A 117 0.14 -1.57 10.71
CA SER A 117 1.53 -1.64 11.19
C SER A 117 1.72 -0.92 12.54
N ASN A 118 2.90 -1.04 13.13
CA ASN A 118 3.31 -0.21 14.27
C ASN A 118 3.85 1.17 13.86
N ALA A 119 3.83 1.50 12.56
CA ALA A 119 4.29 2.76 11.98
C ALA A 119 5.75 3.15 12.28
N SER A 120 6.61 2.21 12.71
CA SER A 120 8.01 2.49 13.08
C SER A 120 8.89 3.06 11.97
N ASP A 121 8.51 2.85 10.71
CA ASP A 121 9.16 3.34 9.49
C ASP A 121 8.29 4.34 8.69
N VAL A 122 7.16 4.77 9.26
CA VAL A 122 6.27 5.76 8.66
C VAL A 122 6.49 7.11 9.34
N ALA A 123 6.64 8.17 8.54
CA ALA A 123 6.82 9.53 9.07
C ALA A 123 5.50 10.18 9.53
N LEU A 124 4.62 9.42 10.20
CA LEU A 124 3.33 9.85 10.73
C LEU A 124 2.93 9.02 11.96
N ASP A 125 3.10 9.60 13.15
CA ASP A 125 2.93 8.88 14.42
C ASP A 125 1.51 8.32 14.63
N ASN A 126 0.48 9.04 14.18
CA ASN A 126 -0.92 8.64 14.33
C ASN A 126 -1.42 7.78 13.16
N TRP A 127 -0.52 7.24 12.32
CA TRP A 127 -0.88 6.37 11.21
C TRP A 127 -1.80 5.20 11.63
N PRO A 128 -1.48 4.41 12.69
CA PRO A 128 -2.34 3.31 13.10
C PRO A 128 -3.74 3.77 13.52
N ASP A 129 -3.81 4.89 14.24
CA ASP A 129 -5.06 5.45 14.75
C ASP A 129 -6.00 5.86 13.59
N ILE A 130 -5.45 6.46 12.53
CA ILE A 130 -6.22 6.84 11.33
C ILE A 130 -6.84 5.61 10.67
N LEU A 131 -6.05 4.53 10.49
CA LEU A 131 -6.52 3.30 9.84
C LEU A 131 -7.59 2.59 10.67
N ILE A 132 -7.38 2.50 11.99
CA ILE A 132 -8.33 1.88 12.93
C ILE A 132 -9.63 2.67 12.98
N ALA A 133 -9.56 4.01 13.05
CA ALA A 133 -10.74 4.86 13.06
C ALA A 133 -11.55 4.72 11.77
N TYR A 134 -10.88 4.68 10.61
CA TYR A 134 -11.54 4.53 9.32
C TYR A 134 -12.28 3.19 9.20
N VAL A 135 -11.63 2.08 9.55
CA VAL A 135 -12.25 0.76 9.44
C VAL A 135 -13.41 0.60 10.44
N ALA A 136 -13.27 1.17 11.65
CA ALA A 136 -14.34 1.19 12.63
C ALA A 136 -15.56 1.99 12.16
N ALA A 137 -15.33 3.15 11.52
CA ALA A 137 -16.39 3.96 10.92
C ALA A 137 -17.10 3.24 9.76
N ALA A 138 -16.41 2.31 9.08
CA ALA A 138 -16.95 1.44 8.05
C ALA A 138 -17.64 0.18 8.60
N GLY A 139 -17.66 -0.03 9.92
CA GLY A 139 -18.17 -1.27 10.52
C GLY A 139 -17.31 -2.52 10.20
N GLY A 140 -16.06 -2.31 9.80
CA GLY A 140 -15.12 -3.38 9.47
C GLY A 140 -14.25 -3.81 10.66
N GLU A 141 -13.31 -4.71 10.37
CA GLU A 141 -12.38 -5.29 11.33
C GLU A 141 -10.95 -4.77 11.09
N SER A 142 -10.11 -4.71 12.14
CA SER A 142 -8.67 -4.55 11.96
C SER A 142 -7.84 -5.47 12.84
N LEU A 143 -6.63 -5.77 12.37
CA LEU A 143 -5.61 -6.47 13.12
C LEU A 143 -4.31 -5.66 13.13
N ALA A 144 -3.96 -5.13 14.29
CA ALA A 144 -2.66 -4.51 14.51
C ALA A 144 -1.55 -5.58 14.59
N LEU A 145 -0.47 -5.36 13.84
CA LEU A 145 0.74 -6.17 13.91
C LEU A 145 1.90 -5.29 14.38
N ASP A 146 2.69 -5.80 15.32
CA ASP A 146 3.90 -5.13 15.80
C ASP A 146 5.08 -5.32 14.82
N VAL A 147 4.89 -4.83 13.59
CA VAL A 147 5.88 -4.87 12.49
C VAL A 147 5.79 -3.58 11.67
N PRO A 148 6.85 -3.22 10.91
CA PRO A 148 6.88 -2.02 10.06
C PRO A 148 5.86 -2.03 8.90
N HIS A 149 5.76 -0.91 8.18
CA HIS A 149 4.79 -0.62 7.12
C HIS A 149 4.70 -1.70 6.04
N TYR A 150 5.85 -2.19 5.55
CA TYR A 150 5.95 -3.31 4.61
C TYR A 150 5.74 -4.68 5.30
N ARG A 151 4.72 -4.76 6.15
CA ARG A 151 4.30 -5.90 6.98
C ARG A 151 4.19 -7.25 6.26
N HIS A 152 3.96 -7.25 4.95
CA HIS A 152 3.97 -8.49 4.14
C HIS A 152 5.35 -9.14 4.03
N ASN A 153 6.42 -8.40 4.33
CA ASN A 153 7.76 -8.98 4.47
C ASN A 153 7.92 -9.69 5.82
N TYR A 154 7.30 -9.17 6.89
CA TYR A 154 7.55 -9.61 8.26
C TYR A 154 6.55 -10.64 8.79
N ALA A 155 5.30 -10.58 8.33
CA ALA A 155 4.22 -11.45 8.80
C ALA A 155 3.37 -12.04 7.65
N PRO A 156 3.98 -12.56 6.57
CA PRO A 156 3.24 -13.06 5.41
C PRO A 156 2.27 -14.21 5.77
N ASP A 157 2.68 -15.12 6.67
CA ASP A 157 1.86 -16.26 7.07
C ASP A 157 0.63 -15.84 7.88
N VAL A 158 0.81 -14.90 8.82
CA VAL A 158 -0.30 -14.33 9.59
C VAL A 158 -1.26 -13.59 8.66
N ILE A 159 -0.73 -12.79 7.73
CA ILE A 159 -1.53 -12.09 6.72
C ILE A 159 -2.35 -13.09 5.91
N ALA A 160 -1.72 -14.14 5.40
CA ALA A 160 -2.39 -15.14 4.58
C ALA A 160 -3.48 -15.89 5.36
N ALA A 161 -3.20 -16.32 6.59
CA ALA A 161 -4.14 -17.05 7.43
C ALA A 161 -5.37 -16.21 7.78
N GLU A 162 -5.16 -14.99 8.27
CA GLU A 162 -6.25 -14.10 8.69
C GLU A 162 -7.06 -13.59 7.49
N SER A 163 -6.41 -13.36 6.34
CA SER A 163 -7.13 -13.01 5.10
C SER A 163 -8.06 -14.14 4.66
N ARG A 164 -7.59 -15.40 4.71
CA ARG A 164 -8.43 -16.56 4.38
C ARG A 164 -9.59 -16.71 5.34
N ALA A 165 -9.32 -16.63 6.65
CA ALA A 165 -10.36 -16.73 7.67
C ALA A 165 -11.41 -15.62 7.51
N PHE A 166 -11.00 -14.39 7.20
CA PHE A 166 -11.92 -13.29 6.92
C PHE A 166 -12.75 -13.54 5.66
N ILE A 167 -12.10 -13.93 4.55
CA ILE A 167 -12.79 -14.25 3.30
C ILE A 167 -13.82 -15.37 3.53
N GLU A 168 -13.45 -16.45 4.20
CA GLU A 168 -14.37 -17.55 4.54
C GLU A 168 -15.58 -17.08 5.36
N ARG A 169 -15.42 -16.15 6.32
CA ARG A 169 -16.56 -15.56 7.05
C ARG A 169 -17.49 -14.74 6.15
N VAL A 170 -16.95 -14.10 5.11
CA VAL A 170 -17.71 -13.18 4.24
C VAL A 170 -18.41 -13.92 3.09
N ILE A 171 -17.72 -14.88 2.46
CA ILE A 171 -18.23 -15.56 1.24
C ILE A 171 -18.50 -17.05 1.43
N GLY A 172 -18.07 -17.65 2.54
CA GLY A 172 -18.27 -19.06 2.83
C GLY A 172 -19.60 -19.28 3.55
N GLU A 173 -20.67 -19.50 2.77
CA GLU A 173 -21.80 -20.32 3.23
C GLU A 173 -21.44 -21.81 3.22
#